data_AF-A0A534AE71-F1
#
_entry.id   AF-A0A534AE71-F1
#
_cell.length_a   1.000
_cell.length_b   1.000
_cell.length_c   1.000
_cell.angle_alpha   90.00
_cell.angle_beta   90.00
_cell.angle_gamma   90.00
#
_symmetry.space_group_name_H-M   'P 1'
#
loop_
_entity.id
_entity.type
_entity.pdbx_description
1 polymer ?
#
loop_
_entity_poly.entity_id
_entity_poly.type
_entity_poly.pdbx_seq_one_letter_code
_entity_poly.pdbx_strand_id
1 'polypeptide(L)' 'MRRFGFGLLGLLLGYPVAAFVGYFLIELLSSNQHDRSVEAAMTSAFVLGPAGALIGLVAGIIFGGRKSSRVD' A
#
# COMPACT_ATOMS: atom_id res chain seq x y z
N MET A 1 13.62 -8.48 16.09
CA MET A 1 13.74 -7.91 14.73
C MET A 1 12.63 -8.36 13.76
N ARG A 2 11.97 -9.52 13.93
CA ARG A 2 10.90 -9.98 13.00
C ARG A 2 9.82 -8.92 12.73
N ARG A 3 9.20 -8.32 13.75
CA ARG A 3 8.19 -7.25 13.58
C ARG A 3 8.70 -6.08 12.74
N PHE A 4 9.93 -5.65 12.99
CA PHE A 4 10.57 -4.59 12.22
C PHE A 4 10.79 -4.99 10.77
N GLY A 5 11.31 -6.19 10.51
CA GLY A 5 11.54 -6.70 9.15
C GLY A 5 10.25 -6.82 8.34
N PHE A 6 9.19 -7.40 8.92
CA PHE A 6 7.88 -7.48 8.26
C PHE A 6 7.23 -6.11 8.09
N GLY A 7 7.38 -5.21 9.06
CA GLY A 7 6.92 -3.83 8.94
C GLY A 7 7.60 -3.09 7.78
N LEU A 8 8.93 -3.18 7.69
CA LEU A 8 9.68 -2.55 6.60
C LEU A 8 9.30 -3.15 5.24
N LEU A 9 9.15 -4.47 5.16
CA LEU A 9 8.69 -5.13 3.93
C LEU A 9 7.29 -4.66 3.54
N GLY A 10 6.37 -4.57 4.51
CA GLY A 10 5.02 -4.05 4.29
C GLY A 10 5.01 -2.60 3.84
N LEU A 11 5.88 -1.74 4.39
CA LEU A 11 6.03 -0.35 3.95
C LEU A 11 6.50 -0.27 2.51
N LEU A 12 7.57 -1.01 2.17
CA LEU A 12 8.19 -1.00 0.85
C LEU A 12 7.28 -1.57 -0.24
N LEU A 13 6.47 -2.58 0.08
CA LEU A 13 5.54 -3.20 -0.87
C LEU A 13 4.18 -2.50 -0.90
N GLY A 14 3.72 -1.94 0.22
CA GLY A 14 2.44 -1.26 0.31
C GLY A 14 2.35 -0.04 -0.60
N TYR A 15 3.45 0.73 -0.73
CA TYR A 15 3.52 1.87 -1.63
C TYR A 15 3.27 1.50 -3.10
N PRO A 16 4.10 0.67 -3.76
CA PRO A 16 3.93 0.38 -5.17
C PRO A 16 2.63 -0.38 -5.46
N VAL A 17 2.17 -1.24 -4.54
CA VAL A 17 0.89 -1.94 -4.72
C VAL A 17 -0.29 -0.96 -4.70
N ALA A 18 -0.36 -0.07 -3.71
CA ALA A 18 -1.47 0.87 -3.60
C ALA A 18 -1.42 1.95 -4.69
N ALA A 19 -0.23 2.41 -5.08
CA ALA A 19 -0.07 3.34 -6.19
C ALA A 19 -0.54 2.69 -7.51
N PHE A 20 -0.09 1.46 -7.80
CA PHE A 20 -0.49 0.76 -9.03
C PHE A 20 -2.00 0.50 -9.07
N VAL A 21 -2.56 -0.11 -8.02
CA VAL A 21 -4.00 -0.40 -7.95
C VAL A 21 -4.81 0.90 -7.99
N GLY A 22 -4.37 1.92 -7.27
CA GLY A 22 -4.99 3.23 -7.22
C GLY A 22 -5.04 3.93 -8.57
N TYR A 23 -3.97 3.85 -9.36
CA TYR A 23 -3.92 4.38 -10.72
C TYR A 23 -5.05 3.80 -11.59
N PHE A 24 -5.18 2.47 -11.63
CA PHE A 24 -6.20 1.80 -12.44
C PHE A 24 -7.62 2.06 -11.92
N LEU A 25 -7.80 2.15 -10.60
CA LEU A 25 -9.10 2.51 -10.01
C LEU A 25 -9.54 3.91 -10.44
N ILE A 26 -8.63 4.89 -10.46
CA ILE A 26 -8.94 6.26 -10.90
C ILE A 26 -9.22 6.29 -12.40
N GLU A 27 -8.42 5.61 -13.23
CA GLU A 27 -8.68 5.48 -14.67
C GLU A 27 -10.08 4.92 -14.97
N LEU A 28 -10.52 3.93 -14.18
CA LEU A 28 -11.79 3.25 -14.37
C LEU A 28 -13.00 4.05 -13.82
N LEU A 29 -12.83 4.73 -12.70
CA LEU A 29 -13.94 5.31 -11.92
C LEU A 29 -14.04 6.83 -12.01
N SER A 30 -12.97 7.54 -12.39
CA SER A 30 -12.97 9.00 -12.44
C SER A 30 -13.85 9.52 -13.58
N SER A 31 -14.68 10.51 -13.26
CA SER A 31 -15.52 11.22 -14.23
C SER A 31 -14.77 12.32 -14.98
N ASN A 32 -13.53 12.63 -14.59
CA ASN A 32 -12.70 13.65 -15.23
C ASN A 32 -12.45 13.29 -16.70
N GLN A 33 -12.76 14.24 -17.60
CA GLN A 33 -12.66 14.09 -19.06
C GLN A 33 -11.50 14.88 -19.67
N HIS A 34 -10.81 15.71 -18.88
CA HIS A 34 -9.83 16.65 -19.42
C HIS A 34 -8.41 16.17 -19.15
N ASP A 35 -8.10 15.60 -17.97
CA ASP A 35 -6.74 15.12 -17.62
C ASP A 35 -6.74 13.93 -16.65
N ARG A 36 -7.49 12.88 -16.99
CA ARG A 36 -7.65 11.71 -16.10
C ARG A 36 -6.31 11.01 -15.79
N SER A 37 -5.43 10.89 -16.77
CA SER A 37 -4.14 10.22 -16.59
C SER A 37 -3.23 10.96 -15.60
N VAL A 38 -3.25 12.30 -15.62
CA VAL A 38 -2.49 13.13 -14.68
C VAL A 38 -3.09 13.03 -13.27
N GLU A 39 -4.41 13.10 -13.15
CA GLU A 39 -5.12 12.87 -11.88
C GLU A 39 -4.75 11.51 -11.30
N ALA A 40 -4.82 10.45 -12.12
CA ALA A 40 -4.48 9.09 -11.72
C ALA A 40 -3.03 8.99 -11.26
N ALA A 41 -2.08 9.52 -12.02
CA ALA A 41 -0.65 9.51 -11.68
C ALA A 41 -0.36 10.27 -10.38
N MET A 42 -0.85 11.51 -10.24
CA MET A 42 -0.55 12.35 -9.08
C MET A 42 -1.20 11.80 -7.81
N THR A 43 -2.47 11.43 -7.89
CA THR A 43 -3.21 10.91 -6.72
C THR A 43 -2.66 9.56 -6.27
N SER A 44 -2.37 8.68 -7.22
CA SER A 44 -1.80 7.37 -6.89
C SER A 44 -0.40 7.48 -6.28
N ALA A 45 0.48 8.33 -6.82
CA ALA A 45 1.85 8.46 -6.34
C ALA A 45 1.98 9.22 -5.01
N PHE A 46 1.17 10.26 -4.79
CA PHE A 46 1.33 11.17 -3.65
C PHE A 46 0.29 10.99 -2.55
N VAL A 47 -0.79 10.25 -2.79
CA VAL A 47 -1.83 9.98 -1.78
C VAL A 47 -1.98 8.49 -1.52
N LEU A 48 -2.34 7.71 -2.55
CA LEU A 48 -2.65 6.29 -2.36
C LEU A 48 -1.41 5.45 -2.07
N GLY A 49 -0.28 5.73 -2.73
CA GLY A 49 1.01 5.10 -2.45
C GLY A 49 1.44 5.30 -1.00
N PRO A 50 1.59 6.55 -0.49
CA PRO A 50 1.96 6.79 0.90
C PRO A 50 0.96 6.20 1.89
N ALA A 51 -0.34 6.28 1.63
CA ALA A 51 -1.36 5.64 2.46
C ALA A 51 -1.19 4.12 2.49
N GLY A 52 -0.97 3.48 1.34
CA GLY A 52 -0.69 2.06 1.21
C GLY A 52 0.59 1.63 1.94
N ALA A 53 1.63 2.46 1.91
CA ALA A 53 2.87 2.23 2.64
C ALA A 53 2.63 2.18 4.16
N LEU A 54 1.83 3.13 4.68
CA LEU A 54 1.47 3.17 6.10
C LEU A 54 0.60 1.98 6.51
N ILE A 55 -0.40 1.63 5.69
CA ILE A 55 -1.24 0.45 5.91
C ILE A 55 -0.38 -0.82 5.90
N GLY A 56 0.51 -0.95 4.92
CA GLY A 56 1.44 -2.06 4.78
C GLY A 56 2.40 -2.17 5.97
N LEU A 57 2.94 -1.05 6.45
CA LEU A 57 3.79 -1.00 7.65
C LEU A 57 3.04 -1.57 8.88
N VAL A 58 1.84 -1.06 9.14
CA VAL A 58 1.02 -1.48 10.29
C VAL A 58 0.68 -2.96 10.18
N ALA A 59 0.21 -3.40 9.00
CA ALA A 59 -0.08 -4.80 8.72
C ALA A 59 1.15 -5.68 8.95
N GLY A 60 2.31 -5.29 8.41
CA GLY A 60 3.58 -6.01 8.56
C GLY A 60 4.02 -6.15 10.02
N ILE A 61 3.89 -5.10 10.82
CA ILE A 61 4.19 -5.15 12.26
C ILE A 61 3.27 -6.15 12.98
N ILE A 62 1.96 -6.13 12.68
CA ILE A 62 0.97 -7.03 13.26
C ILE A 62 1.29 -8.49 12.89
N PHE A 63 1.54 -8.77 11.60
CA PHE A 63 1.85 -10.11 11.12
C PHE A 63 3.18 -10.64 11.66
N GLY A 64 4.22 -9.80 11.69
CA GLY A 64 5.52 -10.15 12.25
C GLY A 64 5.51 -10.39 13.77
N GLY A 65 4.40 -10.06 14.45
CA GLY A 65 4.22 -10.22 15.88
C GLY A 65 3.46 -11.47 16.31
N ARG A 66 2.86 -12.23 15.38
CA ARG A 66 2.17 -13.49 15.67
C ARG A 66 3.23 -14.55 16.07
N LYS A 67 3.22 -15.00 17.33
CA LYS A 67 3.98 -16.20 17.74
C LYS A 67 3.33 -17.41 17.08
N SER A 68 4.13 -18.25 16.42
CA SER A 68 3.66 -19.58 16.02
C SER A 68 3.40 -20.32 17.32
N SER A 69 2.12 -20.56 17.65
CA SER A 69 1.74 -21.55 18.65
C SER A 69 2.06 -22.92 18.06
N ARG A 70 3.33 -23.29 18.07
CA ARG A 70 3.72 -24.68 17.94
C ARG A 70 3.35 -25.31 19.29
N VAL A 71 2.21 -25.99 19.29
CA VAL A 71 1.75 -26.86 20.37
C VAL A 71 2.51 -28.16 20.14
N ASP A 72 3.54 -28.38 20.96
CA ASP A 72 4.20 -29.67 21.12
C ASP A 72 3.70 -30.27 22.44
#